data_AF-A0A164YA86-F1
#
_entry.id   AF-A0A164YA86-F1
#
_cell.length_a   1.000
_cell.length_b   1.000
_cell.length_c   1.000
_cell.angle_alpha   90.00
_cell.angle_beta   90.00
_cell.angle_gamma   90.00
#
_symmetry.space_group_name_H-M   'P 1'
#
loop_
_entity.id
_entity.type
_entity.pdbx_description
1 polymer ?
#
loop_
_entity_poly.entity_id
_entity_poly.type
_entity_poly.pdbx_seq_one_letter_code
_entity_poly.pdbx_strand_id
1 'polypeptide(L)'
;MDRASDTEAERIRDLFENITIEEAHDDEVSDVPTESDFSSDKTFRLAPNALKLRSLIPATKRTASHPKRFSWSTDSKTENVISNISQPYPPLIAREDFDDGWTECIIRLGTNNKIKQIEGFPMPLQRSKVPAYHIKETDDIGLGMFAARRMGISDLILNERPLVLGPLTVDPNKPIDMEGYLEKALNRLPAARAAKYRALFDCHTGTECAEGDGSGDSTLFGIFRTNAFRVDNLYDSDPTDDDGLYCAVGENTSRINHSCRPNALVSFHLESFSFQVRAIRQIEEGEEIAIPYCDIMLPHEERDEIFRNFHFECVCQSCQDPAASNAIRSTITSPSAIFKQWLDDRSLPGDYVIRHSLSQIDTMLREGMEGSAVYGEHLQAIMESYICLGDSGLASIWGVKLGRALLASAGDTKNLELMSDVHLYSSHQAWQSRMKNKSKKKRKGKKSKGQKERHIDNASAEDGEVGNVSEDE
;
A
#
# COMPACT_ATOMS: atom_id res chain seq x y z
N MET A 1 3.60 41.29 -2.28
CA MET A 1 2.77 40.50 -3.22
C MET A 1 2.33 39.24 -2.47
N ASP A 2 1.69 39.39 -1.30
CA ASP A 2 1.53 38.33 -0.29
C ASP A 2 0.09 38.23 0.19
N ARG A 3 -0.87 38.12 -0.73
CA ARG A 3 -2.29 37.87 -0.37
C ARG A 3 -2.94 36.72 -1.16
N ALA A 4 -2.29 36.27 -2.24
CA ALA A 4 -2.78 35.14 -3.05
C ALA A 4 -2.27 33.77 -2.56
N SER A 5 -1.17 33.72 -1.80
CA SER A 5 -0.64 32.47 -1.22
C SER A 5 -1.38 32.05 0.05
N ASP A 6 -1.83 33.02 0.85
CA ASP A 6 -2.56 32.74 2.10
C ASP A 6 -3.98 32.23 1.82
N THR A 7 -4.61 32.66 0.73
CA THR A 7 -5.97 32.24 0.35
C THR A 7 -6.03 30.83 -0.24
N GLU A 8 -4.98 30.37 -0.94
CA GLU A 8 -4.86 28.98 -1.41
C GLU A 8 -4.54 28.03 -0.24
N ALA A 9 -3.65 28.45 0.67
CA ALA A 9 -3.31 27.69 1.88
C ALA A 9 -4.50 27.60 2.86
N GLU A 10 -5.31 28.64 2.98
CA GLU A 10 -6.57 28.64 3.74
C GLU A 10 -7.65 27.79 3.06
N ARG A 11 -7.80 27.85 1.72
CA ARG A 11 -8.68 26.94 0.97
C ARG A 11 -8.31 25.47 1.15
N ILE A 12 -7.01 25.15 1.14
CA ILE A 12 -6.51 23.79 1.37
C ILE A 12 -6.67 23.40 2.84
N ARG A 13 -6.55 24.35 3.79
CA ARG A 13 -6.90 24.11 5.19
C ARG A 13 -8.38 23.75 5.35
N ASP A 14 -9.28 24.53 4.73
CA ASP A 14 -10.74 24.33 4.75
C ASP A 14 -11.19 23.02 4.07
N LEU A 15 -10.53 22.61 2.97
CA LEU A 15 -10.80 21.34 2.28
C LEU A 15 -10.50 20.13 3.16
N PHE A 16 -9.65 20.27 4.18
CA PHE A 16 -9.15 19.17 4.99
C PHE A 16 -9.46 19.28 6.51
N GLU A 17 -9.84 20.46 7.03
CA GLU A 17 -10.29 20.67 8.43
C GLU A 17 -11.72 20.14 8.67
N ASN A 18 -12.53 19.94 7.62
CA ASN A 18 -13.87 19.34 7.73
C ASN A 18 -13.88 17.81 7.93
N ILE A 19 -12.71 17.18 8.13
CA ILE A 19 -12.62 15.81 8.63
C ILE A 19 -12.46 15.89 10.15
N THR A 20 -13.56 16.18 10.84
CA THR A 20 -13.60 16.23 12.30
C THR A 20 -13.23 14.85 12.87
N ILE A 21 -12.13 14.81 13.61
CA ILE A 21 -11.79 13.72 14.52
C ILE A 21 -12.64 13.97 15.77
N GLU A 22 -13.61 13.10 16.04
CA GLU A 22 -14.19 13.03 17.39
C GLU A 22 -13.09 12.49 18.33
N GLU A 23 -12.63 13.35 19.24
CA GLU A 23 -11.64 13.03 20.26
C GLU A 23 -12.22 11.99 21.23
N ALA A 24 -11.56 10.84 21.36
CA ALA A 24 -11.76 9.92 22.47
C ALA A 24 -10.57 10.07 23.44
N HIS A 25 -10.91 10.30 24.70
CA HIS A 25 -10.04 10.67 25.81
C HIS A 25 -8.98 9.63 26.19
N ASP A 26 -7.95 10.18 26.85
CA ASP A 26 -6.75 9.63 27.47
C ASP A 26 -6.91 8.30 28.24
N ASP A 27 -5.84 7.50 28.24
CA ASP A 27 -5.25 6.96 29.47
C ASP A 27 -3.78 6.52 29.25
N GLU A 28 -3.04 6.55 30.35
CA GLU A 28 -1.60 6.74 30.52
C GLU A 28 -0.76 5.43 30.63
N VAL A 29 0.54 5.52 30.27
CA VAL A 29 1.74 4.83 30.88
C VAL A 29 2.41 3.59 30.20
N SER A 30 3.67 3.84 29.76
CA SER A 30 4.96 3.09 29.72
C SER A 30 5.11 1.64 29.21
N ASP A 31 6.01 1.40 28.25
CA ASP A 31 7.45 1.04 28.47
C ASP A 31 8.20 0.85 27.12
N VAL A 32 9.50 1.15 27.10
CA VAL A 32 10.38 1.17 25.89
C VAL A 32 11.29 -0.07 25.82
N PRO A 33 11.45 -0.72 24.64
CA PRO A 33 12.62 -1.55 24.34
C PRO A 33 13.60 -0.89 23.36
N THR A 34 14.88 -1.20 23.56
CA THR A 34 16.10 -0.59 22.98
C THR A 34 16.55 -1.13 21.61
N GLU A 35 17.36 -0.31 20.92
CA GLU A 35 18.01 -0.51 19.61
C GLU A 35 18.88 -1.77 19.49
N SER A 36 18.72 -2.50 18.38
CA SER A 36 19.86 -2.95 17.56
C SER A 36 19.39 -3.38 16.16
N ASP A 37 20.09 -2.87 15.14
CA ASP A 37 20.16 -3.32 13.75
C ASP A 37 18.99 -3.00 12.81
N PHE A 38 18.94 -1.82 12.18
CA PHE A 38 18.41 -1.75 10.81
C PHE A 38 19.18 -0.80 9.87
N SER A 39 19.70 -1.48 8.84
CA SER A 39 20.46 -1.02 7.69
C SER A 39 19.61 -0.18 6.70
N SER A 40 20.30 0.71 6.01
CA SER A 40 19.83 1.85 5.22
C SER A 40 19.19 1.51 3.85
N ASP A 41 18.14 0.68 3.77
CA ASP A 41 17.55 0.31 2.45
C ASP A 41 16.02 0.44 2.29
N LYS A 42 15.27 0.99 3.24
CA LYS A 42 13.79 1.06 3.11
C LYS A 42 13.33 2.34 2.41
N THR A 43 13.18 2.28 1.10
CA THR A 43 12.15 3.04 0.40
C THR A 43 10.81 2.39 0.74
N PHE A 44 9.91 3.09 1.44
CA PHE A 44 8.55 2.61 1.68
C PHE A 44 7.83 2.57 0.33
N ARG A 45 7.63 1.37 -0.21
CA ARG A 45 6.85 1.16 -1.43
C ARG A 45 5.44 0.80 -1.04
N LEU A 46 4.49 1.60 -1.50
CA LEU A 46 3.09 1.22 -1.54
C LEU A 46 2.97 -0.01 -2.44
N ALA A 47 2.37 -1.07 -1.91
CA ALA A 47 2.09 -2.26 -2.69
C ALA A 47 1.09 -1.90 -3.80
N PRO A 48 1.34 -2.28 -5.06
CA PRO A 48 0.38 -2.11 -6.14
C PRO A 48 -0.80 -3.07 -5.94
N ASN A 49 -1.75 -2.68 -5.09
CA ASN A 49 -2.91 -3.49 -4.72
C ASN A 49 -4.03 -3.33 -5.74
N ALA A 50 -3.85 -3.90 -6.92
CA ALA A 50 -4.92 -4.04 -7.91
C ALA A 50 -4.53 -4.96 -9.09
N LEU A 51 -4.29 -6.25 -8.86
CA LEU A 51 -4.18 -7.20 -9.96
C LEU A 51 -5.02 -8.44 -9.65
N LYS A 52 -6.23 -8.51 -10.22
CA LYS A 52 -6.83 -9.82 -10.55
C LYS A 52 -5.99 -10.43 -11.67
N LEU A 53 -5.70 -11.74 -11.56
CA LEU A 53 -4.74 -12.45 -12.41
C LEU A 53 -4.93 -12.18 -13.91
N ARG A 54 -3.88 -11.70 -14.59
CA ARG A 54 -3.71 -11.87 -16.06
C ARG A 54 -2.25 -12.03 -16.54
N SER A 55 -1.26 -12.34 -15.71
CA SER A 55 0.11 -12.61 -16.21
C SER A 55 0.45 -14.11 -16.26
N LEU A 56 -0.21 -14.84 -17.16
CA LEU A 56 0.32 -16.09 -17.72
C LEU A 56 0.64 -15.91 -19.22
N ILE A 57 1.44 -14.89 -19.55
CA ILE A 57 2.17 -14.70 -20.83
C ILE A 57 3.55 -14.09 -20.45
N PRO A 58 4.68 -14.55 -21.03
CA PRO A 58 6.00 -14.50 -20.39
C PRO A 58 6.53 -13.09 -20.10
N ALA A 59 7.17 -12.98 -18.93
CA ALA A 59 7.81 -11.78 -18.40
C ALA A 59 8.64 -11.01 -19.43
N THR A 60 8.23 -9.77 -19.71
CA THR A 60 9.19 -8.75 -20.16
C THR A 60 9.64 -7.97 -18.93
N LYS A 61 10.96 -8.04 -18.70
CA LYS A 61 11.69 -7.49 -17.55
C LYS A 61 11.31 -6.03 -17.26
N ARG A 62 10.67 -5.76 -16.13
CA ARG A 62 10.74 -4.45 -15.45
C ARG A 62 11.32 -4.64 -14.05
N THR A 63 12.56 -4.20 -13.91
CA THR A 63 13.33 -4.24 -12.67
C THR A 63 12.80 -3.21 -11.69
N ALA A 64 12.19 -3.66 -10.59
CA ALA A 64 11.91 -2.82 -9.44
C ALA A 64 12.91 -3.20 -8.33
N SER A 65 13.80 -2.30 -7.91
CA SER A 65 14.85 -2.55 -6.91
C SER A 65 14.28 -2.91 -5.52
N HIS A 66 14.72 -3.99 -4.88
CA HIS A 66 14.15 -4.46 -3.59
C HIS A 66 15.04 -4.09 -2.37
N PRO A 67 14.44 -3.80 -1.20
CA PRO A 67 15.19 -3.57 0.05
C PRO A 67 15.79 -4.87 0.63
N LYS A 68 16.95 -4.77 1.28
CA LYS A 68 17.68 -5.88 1.95
C LYS A 68 16.95 -6.37 3.23
N ARG A 69 17.21 -7.56 3.79
CA ARG A 69 17.17 -8.98 3.36
C ARG A 69 17.27 -9.76 4.70
N PHE A 70 16.29 -10.57 5.07
CA PHE A 70 16.42 -11.52 6.19
C PHE A 70 16.70 -12.89 5.57
N SER A 71 17.91 -13.43 5.78
CA SER A 71 18.27 -14.74 5.23
C SER A 71 17.78 -15.84 6.15
N TRP A 72 16.75 -16.56 5.74
CA TRP A 72 16.32 -17.80 6.40
C TRP A 72 16.93 -18.98 5.64
N SER A 73 17.67 -19.84 6.35
CA SER A 73 18.27 -21.06 5.80
C SER A 73 17.29 -22.22 5.91
N THR A 74 17.03 -22.91 4.79
CA THR A 74 16.17 -24.11 4.73
C THR A 74 16.72 -25.17 3.76
N ASP A 75 16.36 -26.43 4.03
CA ASP A 75 16.85 -27.65 3.40
C ASP A 75 16.15 -27.90 2.03
N SER A 76 16.92 -27.84 0.94
CA SER A 76 16.42 -27.59 -0.43
C SER A 76 15.64 -28.73 -1.10
N LYS A 77 15.62 -29.93 -0.52
CA LYS A 77 14.99 -31.12 -1.16
C LYS A 77 13.48 -31.19 -1.02
N THR A 78 12.89 -30.53 -0.01
CA THR A 78 11.44 -30.62 0.28
C THR A 78 10.65 -29.37 -0.13
N GLU A 79 11.34 -28.28 -0.50
CA GLU A 79 10.73 -26.99 -0.82
C GLU A 79 9.87 -27.00 -2.08
N ASN A 80 10.08 -27.94 -3.00
CA ASN A 80 9.30 -28.03 -4.25
C ASN A 80 8.04 -28.90 -4.13
N VAL A 81 7.75 -29.48 -2.96
CA VAL A 81 6.58 -30.34 -2.78
C VAL A 81 5.34 -29.48 -2.56
N ILE A 82 4.46 -29.42 -3.57
CA ILE A 82 3.12 -28.83 -3.47
C ILE A 82 2.17 -29.86 -2.87
N SER A 83 1.34 -29.44 -1.91
CA SER A 83 0.31 -30.29 -1.33
C SER A 83 -0.89 -29.48 -0.88
N ASN A 84 -2.05 -30.12 -0.79
CA ASN A 84 -3.21 -29.54 -0.13
C ASN A 84 -3.00 -29.56 1.39
N ILE A 85 -3.17 -28.42 2.04
CA ILE A 85 -3.18 -28.31 3.50
C ILE A 85 -4.23 -27.31 3.95
N SER A 86 -4.81 -27.51 5.13
CA SER A 86 -5.83 -26.60 5.67
C SER A 86 -5.16 -25.54 6.55
N GLN A 87 -5.57 -24.28 6.39
CA GLN A 87 -5.13 -23.14 7.19
C GLN A 87 -6.33 -22.33 7.73
N PRO A 88 -6.37 -21.98 9.02
CA PRO A 88 -5.47 -22.48 10.05
C PRO A 88 -5.61 -24.00 10.18
N TYR A 89 -4.57 -24.65 10.70
CA TYR A 89 -4.63 -26.08 10.96
C TYR A 89 -5.87 -26.37 11.79
N PRO A 90 -6.77 -27.26 11.34
CA PRO A 90 -7.94 -27.62 12.11
C PRO A 90 -7.44 -28.03 13.50
N PRO A 91 -7.84 -27.36 14.58
CA PRO A 91 -7.55 -27.88 15.90
C PRO A 91 -8.17 -29.29 15.97
N LEU A 92 -7.65 -30.15 16.85
CA LEU A 92 -8.30 -31.43 17.20
C LEU A 92 -9.70 -31.23 17.82
N ILE A 93 -10.21 -30.01 17.85
CA ILE A 93 -11.50 -29.55 18.35
C ILE A 93 -12.52 -29.71 17.20
N ALA A 94 -13.74 -30.11 17.54
CA ALA A 94 -14.80 -30.36 16.57
C ALA A 94 -14.95 -29.17 15.60
N ARG A 95 -15.06 -29.48 14.30
CA ARG A 95 -15.23 -28.52 13.17
C ARG A 95 -16.31 -27.46 13.38
N GLU A 96 -17.22 -27.70 14.32
CA GLU A 96 -18.41 -26.92 14.64
C GLU A 96 -18.10 -25.68 15.50
N ASP A 97 -16.94 -25.64 16.18
CA ASP A 97 -16.60 -24.58 17.15
C ASP A 97 -15.64 -23.50 16.62
N PHE A 98 -15.16 -23.62 15.37
CA PHE A 98 -14.28 -22.60 14.75
C PHE A 98 -15.08 -21.71 13.78
N ASP A 99 -15.78 -20.73 14.35
CA ASP A 99 -16.67 -19.79 13.65
C ASP A 99 -16.00 -18.95 12.54
N ASP A 100 -14.68 -18.86 12.54
CA ASP A 100 -13.89 -18.10 11.56
C ASP A 100 -13.57 -18.90 10.28
N GLY A 101 -13.90 -20.20 10.25
CA GLY A 101 -13.68 -21.09 9.11
C GLY A 101 -12.20 -21.41 8.84
N TRP A 102 -11.94 -22.13 7.74
CA TRP A 102 -10.58 -22.39 7.24
C TRP A 102 -10.53 -22.29 5.72
N THR A 103 -9.30 -22.17 5.25
CA THR A 103 -8.85 -22.09 3.87
C THR A 103 -8.16 -23.39 3.50
N GLU A 104 -8.46 -23.93 2.33
CA GLU A 104 -7.65 -25.00 1.76
C GLU A 104 -6.55 -24.41 0.88
N CYS A 105 -5.32 -24.77 1.18
CA CYS A 105 -4.13 -24.18 0.59
C CYS A 105 -3.44 -25.21 -0.30
N ILE A 106 -3.21 -24.86 -1.57
CA ILE A 106 -2.33 -25.55 -2.51
C ILE A 106 -1.00 -24.81 -2.45
N ILE A 107 -0.14 -25.20 -1.51
CA ILE A 107 1.09 -24.46 -1.22
C ILE A 107 2.29 -25.40 -1.09
N ARG A 108 3.48 -24.83 -1.32
CA ARG A 108 4.73 -25.57 -1.09
C ARG A 108 5.00 -25.74 0.40
N LEU A 109 5.69 -26.84 0.74
CA LEU A 109 6.02 -27.15 2.13
C LEU A 109 6.84 -26.04 2.82
N GLY A 110 7.77 -25.39 2.10
CA GLY A 110 8.56 -24.28 2.62
C GLY A 110 7.69 -23.12 3.08
N THR A 111 6.76 -22.69 2.23
CA THR A 111 5.78 -21.63 2.54
C THR A 111 4.87 -22.02 3.70
N ASN A 112 4.40 -23.26 3.73
CA ASN A 112 3.63 -23.78 4.85
C ASN A 112 4.41 -23.71 6.18
N ASN A 113 5.70 -24.02 6.17
CA ASN A 113 6.55 -23.92 7.37
C ASN A 113 6.73 -22.47 7.84
N LYS A 114 6.81 -21.50 6.91
CA LYS A 114 6.84 -20.08 7.26
C LYS A 114 5.55 -19.64 7.96
N ILE A 115 4.39 -20.08 7.46
CA ILE A 115 3.08 -19.79 8.08
C ILE A 115 3.06 -20.31 9.53
N LYS A 116 3.58 -21.52 9.79
CA LYS A 116 3.67 -22.10 11.15
C LYS A 116 4.55 -21.31 12.12
N GLN A 117 5.47 -20.49 11.61
CA GLN A 117 6.38 -19.69 12.42
C GLN A 117 5.81 -18.31 12.77
N ILE A 118 4.64 -17.94 12.22
CA ILE A 118 3.96 -16.70 12.57
C ILE A 118 3.47 -16.82 14.02
N GLU A 119 3.98 -15.94 14.88
CA GLU A 119 3.58 -15.90 16.28
C GLU A 119 2.09 -15.54 16.42
N GLY A 120 1.38 -16.28 17.27
CA GLY A 120 -0.06 -16.08 17.47
C GLY A 120 -0.95 -16.51 16.30
N PHE A 121 -0.42 -17.25 15.32
CA PHE A 121 -1.18 -17.71 14.17
C PHE A 121 -2.17 -18.84 14.50
N PRO A 122 -3.41 -18.79 13.97
CA PRO A 122 -4.02 -17.64 13.32
C PRO A 122 -4.49 -16.61 14.36
N MET A 123 -4.33 -15.32 14.05
CA MET A 123 -5.06 -14.30 14.78
C MET A 123 -6.57 -14.42 14.49
N PRO A 124 -7.44 -14.17 15.49
CA PRO A 124 -8.89 -14.10 15.29
C PRO A 124 -9.29 -13.05 14.24
N LEU A 125 -10.39 -13.28 13.52
CA LEU A 125 -10.90 -12.28 12.59
C LEU A 125 -11.49 -11.09 13.35
N GLN A 126 -11.04 -9.88 13.02
CA GLN A 126 -11.73 -8.66 13.40
C GLN A 126 -13.06 -8.56 12.64
N ARG A 127 -14.18 -8.43 13.35
CA ARG A 127 -15.51 -8.27 12.76
C ARG A 127 -16.15 -6.97 13.24
N SER A 128 -16.82 -6.26 12.33
CA SER A 128 -17.67 -5.14 12.70
C SER A 128 -18.90 -5.65 13.45
N LYS A 129 -19.30 -4.99 14.54
CA LYS A 129 -20.54 -5.30 15.28
C LYS A 129 -21.79 -4.95 14.47
N VAL A 130 -21.68 -3.97 13.58
CA VAL A 130 -22.75 -3.54 12.69
C VAL A 130 -22.40 -3.97 11.27
N PRO A 131 -23.30 -4.65 10.53
CA PRO A 131 -23.06 -5.02 9.15
C PRO A 131 -22.61 -3.82 8.32
N ALA A 132 -21.52 -3.99 7.57
CA ALA A 132 -20.98 -2.93 6.71
C ALA A 132 -21.52 -3.02 5.28
N TYR A 133 -21.98 -4.20 4.85
CA TYR A 133 -22.42 -4.43 3.48
C TYR A 133 -23.57 -5.44 3.40
N HIS A 134 -24.23 -5.46 2.25
CA HIS A 134 -25.08 -6.55 1.78
C HIS A 134 -24.71 -6.88 0.32
N ILE A 135 -24.92 -8.14 -0.08
CA ILE A 135 -24.72 -8.60 -1.46
C ILE A 135 -26.09 -8.76 -2.10
N LYS A 136 -26.28 -8.21 -3.29
CA LYS A 136 -27.53 -8.32 -4.05
C LYS A 136 -27.26 -8.51 -5.55
N GLU A 137 -28.24 -9.07 -6.24
CA GLU A 137 -28.27 -9.12 -7.69
C GLU A 137 -28.50 -7.71 -8.26
N THR A 138 -27.95 -7.49 -9.45
CA THR A 138 -28.03 -6.29 -10.27
C THR A 138 -28.51 -6.71 -11.66
N ASP A 139 -29.14 -5.79 -12.38
CA ASP A 139 -29.76 -6.10 -13.67
C ASP A 139 -28.72 -6.34 -14.79
N ASP A 140 -27.49 -5.87 -14.61
CA ASP A 140 -26.48 -5.72 -15.65
C ASP A 140 -25.13 -6.40 -15.36
N ILE A 141 -24.69 -6.44 -14.10
CA ILE A 141 -23.35 -6.92 -13.71
C ILE A 141 -23.36 -8.12 -12.75
N GLY A 142 -24.49 -8.81 -12.64
CA GLY A 142 -24.63 -9.99 -11.79
C GLY A 142 -24.76 -9.61 -10.31
N LEU A 143 -23.86 -10.08 -9.45
CA LEU A 143 -23.89 -9.72 -8.03
C LEU A 143 -23.00 -8.51 -7.76
N GLY A 144 -23.42 -7.66 -6.82
CA GLY A 144 -22.61 -6.55 -6.32
C GLY A 144 -22.66 -6.46 -4.79
N MET A 145 -21.63 -5.82 -4.22
CA MET A 145 -21.55 -5.50 -2.80
C MET A 145 -21.95 -4.06 -2.57
N PHE A 146 -22.87 -3.80 -1.64
CA PHE A 146 -23.40 -2.46 -1.38
C PHE A 146 -23.31 -2.12 0.11
N ALA A 147 -23.02 -0.86 0.41
CA ALA A 147 -22.89 -0.38 1.77
C ALA A 147 -24.22 -0.50 2.53
N ALA A 148 -24.19 -1.15 3.69
CA ALA A 148 -25.33 -1.26 4.60
C ALA A 148 -25.41 -0.10 5.61
N ARG A 149 -24.38 0.74 5.64
CA ARG A 149 -24.27 1.94 6.47
C ARG A 149 -23.25 2.89 5.87
N ARG A 150 -23.29 4.15 6.30
CA ARG A 150 -22.20 5.11 6.03
C ARG A 150 -20.88 4.62 6.64
N MET A 151 -19.79 4.79 5.90
CA MET A 151 -18.43 4.39 6.32
C MET A 151 -17.43 5.49 6.06
N GLY A 152 -16.48 5.64 6.99
CA GLY A 152 -15.36 6.56 6.88
C GLY A 152 -14.13 5.93 6.21
N ILE A 153 -13.12 6.76 5.96
CA ILE A 153 -11.82 6.31 5.45
C ILE A 153 -11.22 5.27 6.41
N SER A 154 -10.71 4.17 5.85
CA SER A 154 -10.07 3.03 6.54
C SER A 154 -11.01 2.12 7.34
N ASP A 155 -12.33 2.38 7.36
CA ASP A 155 -13.30 1.50 7.99
C ASP A 155 -13.20 0.08 7.41
N LEU A 156 -13.25 -0.92 8.30
CA LEU A 156 -13.26 -2.33 7.92
C LEU A 156 -14.66 -2.72 7.39
N ILE A 157 -14.71 -3.10 6.12
CA ILE A 157 -15.93 -3.51 5.41
C ILE A 157 -16.13 -5.02 5.56
N LEU A 158 -15.11 -5.79 5.21
CA LEU A 158 -15.12 -7.25 5.21
C LEU A 158 -13.81 -7.77 5.77
N ASN A 159 -13.88 -8.82 6.58
CA ASN A 159 -12.74 -9.61 7.00
C ASN A 159 -13.11 -11.10 6.90
N GLU A 160 -12.56 -11.82 5.93
CA GLU A 160 -12.90 -13.22 5.70
C GLU A 160 -11.68 -14.08 5.38
N ARG A 161 -11.66 -15.32 5.88
CA ARG A 161 -10.69 -16.31 5.43
C ARG A 161 -11.05 -16.78 4.01
N PRO A 162 -10.08 -16.88 3.09
CA PRO A 162 -10.33 -17.43 1.77
C PRO A 162 -10.92 -18.84 1.83
N LEU A 163 -11.63 -19.22 0.78
CA LEU A 163 -12.05 -20.61 0.55
C LEU A 163 -10.84 -21.45 0.16
N VAL A 164 -10.07 -20.96 -0.82
CA VAL A 164 -8.89 -21.62 -1.36
C VAL A 164 -7.76 -20.62 -1.57
N LEU A 165 -6.52 -21.03 -1.29
CA LEU A 165 -5.29 -20.32 -1.64
C LEU A 165 -4.43 -21.24 -2.52
N GLY A 166 -3.82 -20.71 -3.58
CA GLY A 166 -3.02 -21.48 -4.52
C GLY A 166 -1.91 -20.66 -5.16
N PRO A 167 -1.01 -21.29 -5.93
CA PRO A 167 0.07 -20.58 -6.61
C PRO A 167 -0.51 -19.59 -7.64
N LEU A 168 0.06 -18.38 -7.68
CA LEU A 168 -0.27 -17.36 -8.68
C LEU A 168 0.21 -17.80 -10.07
N THR A 169 1.42 -18.32 -10.13
CA THR A 169 2.09 -18.78 -11.33
C THR A 169 2.61 -20.19 -11.11
N VAL A 170 2.67 -20.95 -12.20
CA VAL A 170 3.24 -22.29 -12.20
C VAL A 170 4.35 -22.31 -13.23
N ASP A 171 5.48 -22.96 -12.90
CA ASP A 171 6.61 -23.10 -13.82
C ASP A 171 6.09 -23.74 -15.12
N PRO A 172 6.18 -23.06 -16.27
CA PRO A 172 5.63 -23.59 -17.53
C PRO A 172 6.34 -24.88 -17.96
N ASN A 173 7.56 -25.13 -17.49
CA ASN A 173 8.30 -26.37 -17.74
C ASN A 173 7.91 -27.50 -16.78
N LYS A 174 7.15 -27.19 -15.72
CA LYS A 174 6.66 -28.14 -14.70
C LYS A 174 5.19 -27.84 -14.42
N PRO A 175 4.30 -28.06 -15.40
CA PRO A 175 2.88 -27.81 -15.21
C PRO A 175 2.34 -28.66 -14.05
N ILE A 176 1.40 -28.10 -13.31
CA ILE A 176 0.67 -28.81 -12.26
C ILE A 176 -0.80 -28.93 -12.65
N ASP A 177 -1.40 -30.05 -12.25
CA ASP A 177 -2.83 -30.30 -12.42
C ASP A 177 -3.64 -29.48 -11.40
N MET A 178 -3.85 -28.19 -11.70
CA MET A 178 -4.59 -27.28 -10.82
C MET A 178 -6.03 -27.75 -10.59
N GLU A 179 -6.69 -28.30 -11.60
CA GLU A 179 -8.06 -28.81 -11.48
C GLU A 179 -8.12 -29.94 -10.44
N GLY A 180 -7.23 -30.93 -10.52
CA GLY A 180 -7.16 -32.02 -9.56
C GLY A 180 -6.73 -31.58 -8.15
N TYR A 181 -5.86 -30.58 -8.02
CA TYR A 181 -5.53 -29.98 -6.71
C TYR A 181 -6.71 -29.22 -6.10
N LEU A 182 -7.47 -28.49 -6.91
CA LEU A 182 -8.68 -27.78 -6.48
C LEU A 182 -9.77 -28.76 -6.07
N GLU A 183 -9.98 -29.84 -6.83
CA GLU A 183 -10.94 -30.88 -6.46
C GLU A 183 -10.62 -31.49 -5.09
N LYS A 184 -9.35 -31.84 -4.85
CA LYS A 184 -8.88 -32.34 -3.54
C LYS A 184 -9.05 -31.33 -2.42
N ALA A 185 -8.79 -30.04 -2.67
CA ALA A 185 -9.05 -28.97 -1.73
C ALA A 185 -10.54 -28.89 -1.37
N LEU A 186 -11.42 -28.81 -2.37
CA LEU A 186 -12.86 -28.68 -2.15
C LEU A 186 -13.47 -29.89 -1.46
N ASN A 187 -12.98 -31.11 -1.73
CA ASN A 187 -13.41 -32.33 -1.04
C ASN A 187 -13.04 -32.33 0.45
N ARG A 188 -12.06 -31.52 0.87
CA ARG A 188 -11.68 -31.33 2.27
C ARG A 188 -12.41 -30.16 2.94
N LEU A 189 -13.00 -29.23 2.17
CA LEU A 189 -13.87 -28.20 2.73
C LEU A 189 -15.20 -28.79 3.25
N PRO A 190 -15.89 -28.13 4.18
CA PRO A 190 -17.28 -28.43 4.46
C PRO A 190 -18.11 -28.26 3.18
N ALA A 191 -19.10 -29.14 2.97
CA ALA A 191 -19.91 -29.14 1.75
C ALA A 191 -20.53 -27.76 1.44
N ALA A 192 -20.99 -27.04 2.47
CA ALA A 192 -21.54 -25.69 2.31
C ALA A 192 -20.50 -24.67 1.78
N ARG A 193 -19.24 -24.75 2.21
CA ARG A 193 -18.15 -23.88 1.72
C ARG A 193 -17.70 -24.28 0.31
N ALA A 194 -17.63 -25.58 0.03
CA ALA A 194 -17.32 -26.07 -1.32
C ALA A 194 -18.40 -25.64 -2.34
N ALA A 195 -19.68 -25.65 -1.94
CA ALA A 195 -20.77 -25.14 -2.78
C ALA A 195 -20.64 -23.64 -3.06
N LYS A 196 -20.22 -22.85 -2.07
CA LYS A 196 -19.95 -21.41 -2.23
C LYS A 196 -18.87 -21.13 -3.27
N TYR A 197 -17.78 -21.91 -3.27
CA TYR A 197 -16.75 -21.82 -4.32
C TYR A 197 -17.32 -22.12 -5.71
N ARG A 198 -18.07 -23.23 -5.84
CA ARG A 198 -18.66 -23.66 -7.13
C ARG A 198 -19.73 -22.70 -7.67
N ALA A 199 -20.25 -21.80 -6.83
CA ALA A 199 -21.21 -20.77 -7.21
C ALA A 199 -20.55 -19.43 -7.57
N LEU A 200 -19.21 -19.35 -7.59
CA LEU A 200 -18.49 -18.17 -8.06
C LEU A 200 -18.51 -18.10 -9.59
N PHE A 201 -18.36 -16.90 -10.13
CA PHE A 201 -18.40 -16.65 -11.57
C PHE A 201 -17.15 -17.19 -12.27
N ASP A 202 -17.31 -17.77 -13.45
CA ASP A 202 -16.21 -18.25 -14.29
C ASP A 202 -16.31 -17.53 -15.63
N CYS A 203 -15.34 -16.66 -15.92
CA CYS A 203 -15.31 -15.95 -17.19
C CYS A 203 -14.71 -16.79 -18.33
N HIS A 204 -14.17 -17.97 -18.05
CA HIS A 204 -13.54 -18.84 -19.05
C HIS A 204 -14.51 -19.88 -19.64
N THR A 205 -15.82 -19.71 -19.40
CA THR A 205 -16.86 -20.57 -20.00
C THR A 205 -17.03 -20.25 -21.48
N GLY A 206 -17.04 -21.28 -22.32
CA GLY A 206 -17.33 -21.16 -23.75
C GLY A 206 -16.37 -21.96 -24.63
N THR A 207 -16.89 -22.63 -25.66
CA THR A 207 -16.10 -23.49 -26.55
C THR A 207 -15.06 -22.73 -27.39
N GLU A 208 -15.22 -21.42 -27.52
CA GLU A 208 -14.30 -20.54 -28.26
C GLU A 208 -13.33 -19.78 -27.34
N CYS A 209 -13.46 -19.92 -26.01
CA CYS A 209 -12.51 -19.33 -25.08
C CYS A 209 -11.18 -20.10 -25.19
N ALA A 210 -10.17 -19.48 -25.78
CA ALA A 210 -8.84 -20.07 -25.97
C ALA A 210 -8.17 -20.47 -24.64
N GLU A 211 -8.65 -19.93 -23.52
CA GLU A 211 -8.17 -20.17 -22.17
C GLU A 211 -9.08 -21.11 -21.35
N GLY A 212 -10.20 -21.56 -21.92
CA GLY A 212 -11.06 -22.60 -21.35
C GLY A 212 -10.56 -24.01 -21.69
N ASP A 213 -11.19 -25.04 -21.12
CA ASP A 213 -10.86 -26.44 -21.41
C ASP A 213 -11.48 -26.96 -22.72
N GLY A 214 -12.17 -26.08 -23.46
CA GLY A 214 -12.85 -26.39 -24.71
C GLY A 214 -14.20 -27.09 -24.55
N SER A 215 -14.63 -27.43 -23.33
CA SER A 215 -15.94 -28.04 -23.06
C SER A 215 -17.09 -27.04 -23.19
N GLY A 216 -16.81 -25.77 -22.88
CA GLY A 216 -17.83 -24.74 -22.71
C GLY A 216 -18.43 -24.68 -21.31
N ASP A 217 -18.15 -25.67 -20.46
CA ASP A 217 -18.61 -25.73 -19.08
C ASP A 217 -17.66 -24.98 -18.14
N SER A 218 -18.15 -24.62 -16.96
CA SER A 218 -17.31 -24.02 -15.91
C SER A 218 -16.40 -25.07 -15.27
N THR A 219 -15.16 -24.66 -14.99
CA THR A 219 -14.14 -25.50 -14.33
C THR A 219 -13.74 -24.93 -12.98
N LEU A 220 -13.18 -25.75 -12.08
CA LEU A 220 -12.68 -25.24 -10.80
C LEU A 220 -11.55 -24.25 -11.00
N PHE A 221 -10.67 -24.52 -11.96
CA PHE A 221 -9.56 -23.65 -12.29
C PHE A 221 -10.01 -22.37 -13.01
N GLY A 222 -11.03 -22.43 -13.88
CA GLY A 222 -11.67 -21.24 -14.46
C GLY A 222 -12.18 -20.29 -13.37
N ILE A 223 -12.97 -20.82 -12.43
CA ILE A 223 -13.41 -20.09 -11.24
C ILE A 223 -12.23 -19.49 -10.47
N PHE A 224 -11.16 -20.27 -10.24
CA PHE A 224 -9.98 -19.81 -9.53
C PHE A 224 -9.36 -18.59 -10.22
N ARG A 225 -9.13 -18.69 -11.54
CA ARG A 225 -8.50 -17.65 -12.35
C ARG A 225 -9.34 -16.38 -12.40
N THR A 226 -10.66 -16.49 -12.48
CA THR A 226 -11.57 -15.34 -12.50
C THR A 226 -11.62 -14.60 -11.16
N ASN A 227 -11.51 -15.32 -10.04
CA ASN A 227 -11.84 -14.78 -8.72
C ASN A 227 -10.67 -14.59 -7.77
N ALA A 228 -9.48 -15.11 -8.11
CA ALA A 228 -8.34 -15.07 -7.20
C ALA A 228 -7.71 -13.68 -7.12
N PHE A 229 -7.40 -13.28 -5.89
CA PHE A 229 -6.67 -12.07 -5.53
C PHE A 229 -5.23 -12.41 -5.18
N ARG A 230 -4.28 -11.64 -5.67
CA ARG A 230 -2.86 -11.79 -5.32
C ARG A 230 -2.64 -11.63 -3.81
N VAL A 231 -1.73 -12.44 -3.26
CA VAL A 231 -1.30 -12.39 -1.87
C VAL A 231 0.16 -11.92 -1.83
N ASP A 232 0.37 -10.63 -1.62
CA ASP A 232 1.69 -9.99 -1.78
C ASP A 232 2.70 -10.29 -0.67
N ASN A 233 2.23 -10.72 0.49
CA ASN A 233 3.05 -11.01 1.67
C ASN A 233 3.29 -12.52 1.89
N LEU A 234 2.97 -13.36 0.91
CA LEU A 234 3.23 -14.81 0.96
C LEU A 234 3.99 -15.27 -0.29
N TYR A 235 5.15 -15.88 -0.09
CA TYR A 235 6.01 -16.35 -1.19
C TYR A 235 6.99 -17.47 -0.77
N ASP A 236 7.36 -18.31 -1.74
CA ASP A 236 8.25 -19.46 -1.54
C ASP A 236 9.69 -19.06 -1.18
N SER A 237 10.24 -18.08 -1.87
CA SER A 237 11.57 -17.49 -1.65
C SER A 237 11.53 -15.99 -1.95
N ASP A 238 12.49 -15.21 -1.45
CA ASP A 238 12.58 -13.76 -1.74
C ASP A 238 12.22 -13.52 -3.22
N PRO A 239 11.16 -12.74 -3.52
CA PRO A 239 10.64 -12.62 -4.87
C PRO A 239 11.69 -11.95 -5.76
N THR A 240 12.34 -12.72 -6.62
CA THR A 240 13.16 -12.17 -7.72
C THR A 240 12.38 -12.13 -9.03
N ASP A 241 11.31 -12.91 -9.13
CA ASP A 241 10.37 -13.05 -10.26
C ASP A 241 8.97 -13.40 -9.72
N ASP A 242 7.96 -13.51 -10.59
CA ASP A 242 6.59 -13.91 -10.20
C ASP A 242 6.50 -15.40 -9.77
N ASP A 243 7.58 -16.17 -9.91
CA ASP A 243 7.66 -17.56 -9.47
C ASP A 243 7.61 -17.67 -7.94
N GLY A 244 6.68 -18.46 -7.44
CA GLY A 244 6.52 -18.72 -6.00
C GLY A 244 5.65 -17.69 -5.28
N LEU A 245 4.89 -16.86 -6.01
CA LEU A 245 3.82 -16.03 -5.48
C LEU A 245 2.52 -16.82 -5.32
N TYR A 246 1.63 -16.32 -4.45
CA TYR A 246 0.35 -16.93 -4.15
C TYR A 246 -0.83 -16.01 -4.45
N CYS A 247 -2.00 -16.60 -4.61
CA CYS A 247 -3.27 -15.92 -4.74
C CYS A 247 -4.37 -16.73 -4.03
N ALA A 248 -5.48 -16.08 -3.70
CA ALA A 248 -6.55 -16.73 -2.96
C ALA A 248 -7.94 -16.28 -3.40
N VAL A 249 -8.93 -17.14 -3.19
CA VAL A 249 -10.32 -16.93 -3.60
C VAL A 249 -11.18 -16.76 -2.34
N GLY A 250 -11.84 -15.61 -2.23
CA GLY A 250 -12.79 -15.29 -1.17
C GLY A 250 -14.21 -15.72 -1.54
N GLU A 251 -15.12 -15.74 -0.57
CA GLU A 251 -16.54 -15.93 -0.86
C GLU A 251 -17.17 -14.59 -1.21
N ASN A 252 -17.14 -13.65 -0.25
CA ASN A 252 -17.77 -12.35 -0.40
C ASN A 252 -16.85 -11.37 -1.10
N THR A 253 -15.53 -11.50 -0.93
CA THR A 253 -14.53 -10.67 -1.64
C THR A 253 -14.67 -10.82 -3.16
N SER A 254 -15.03 -12.02 -3.63
CA SER A 254 -15.27 -12.30 -5.05
C SER A 254 -16.60 -11.75 -5.59
N ARG A 255 -17.44 -11.13 -4.75
CA ARG A 255 -18.69 -10.45 -5.15
C ARG A 255 -18.55 -8.93 -5.26
N ILE A 256 -17.34 -8.40 -5.07
CA ILE A 256 -17.06 -6.97 -5.16
C ILE A 256 -16.70 -6.63 -6.60
N ASN A 257 -17.45 -5.72 -7.21
CA ASN A 257 -17.28 -5.32 -8.60
C ASN A 257 -16.10 -4.37 -8.83
N HIS A 258 -15.77 -4.19 -10.11
CA HIS A 258 -14.72 -3.29 -10.53
C HIS A 258 -15.17 -1.83 -10.61
N SER A 259 -14.27 -0.91 -10.25
CA SER A 259 -14.31 0.47 -10.74
C SER A 259 -12.90 1.00 -10.97
N CYS A 260 -12.70 1.79 -12.04
CA CYS A 260 -11.45 2.56 -12.22
C CYS A 260 -11.37 3.77 -11.27
N ARG A 261 -12.44 4.03 -10.49
CA ARG A 261 -12.56 5.05 -9.45
C ARG A 261 -13.01 4.40 -8.13
N PRO A 262 -12.25 3.42 -7.61
CA PRO A 262 -12.71 2.57 -6.52
C PRO A 262 -12.99 3.37 -5.25
N ASN A 263 -13.79 2.81 -4.35
CA ASN A 263 -14.03 3.35 -3.00
C ASN A 263 -13.54 2.41 -1.90
N ALA A 264 -13.07 1.20 -2.24
CA ALA A 264 -12.43 0.26 -1.33
C ALA A 264 -11.17 -0.36 -1.94
N LEU A 265 -10.32 -0.93 -1.09
CA LEU A 265 -9.20 -1.80 -1.47
C LEU A 265 -9.27 -3.12 -0.71
N VAL A 266 -8.66 -4.15 -1.29
CA VAL A 266 -8.49 -5.47 -0.68
C VAL A 266 -7.02 -5.65 -0.31
N SER A 267 -6.77 -6.11 0.91
CA SER A 267 -5.46 -6.55 1.38
C SER A 267 -5.54 -7.97 1.94
N PHE A 268 -4.40 -8.65 1.99
CA PHE A 268 -4.30 -9.94 2.66
C PHE A 268 -3.52 -9.79 3.97
N HIS A 269 -4.20 -10.00 5.10
CA HIS A 269 -3.57 -9.94 6.42
C HIS A 269 -3.09 -11.34 6.80
N LEU A 270 -1.77 -11.52 6.80
CA LEU A 270 -1.16 -12.85 6.88
C LEU A 270 -1.34 -13.48 8.28
N GLU A 271 -1.25 -12.68 9.33
CA GLU A 271 -1.36 -13.13 10.72
C GLU A 271 -2.74 -13.69 11.04
N SER A 272 -3.81 -13.09 10.48
CA SER A 272 -5.17 -13.62 10.56
C SER A 272 -5.55 -14.49 9.37
N PHE A 273 -4.66 -14.69 8.39
CA PHE A 273 -4.87 -15.44 7.15
C PHE A 273 -6.19 -15.08 6.44
N SER A 274 -6.43 -13.79 6.23
CA SER A 274 -7.73 -13.29 5.76
C SER A 274 -7.61 -12.14 4.77
N PHE A 275 -8.61 -12.04 3.90
CA PHE A 275 -8.86 -10.82 3.14
C PHE A 275 -9.44 -9.76 4.05
N GLN A 276 -8.89 -8.54 4.00
CA GLN A 276 -9.49 -7.35 4.58
C GLN A 276 -9.88 -6.41 3.46
N VAL A 277 -11.14 -5.98 3.46
CA VAL A 277 -11.63 -4.94 2.56
C VAL A 277 -11.86 -3.68 3.38
N ARG A 278 -11.25 -2.57 2.98
CA ARG A 278 -11.33 -1.29 3.69
C ARG A 278 -11.70 -0.16 2.75
N ALA A 279 -12.49 0.77 3.27
CA ALA A 279 -12.84 1.98 2.54
C ALA A 279 -11.61 2.89 2.37
N ILE A 280 -11.42 3.46 1.18
CA ILE A 280 -10.34 4.44 0.89
C ILE A 280 -10.86 5.87 0.83
N ARG A 281 -12.18 6.04 0.76
CA ARG A 281 -12.90 7.31 0.88
C ARG A 281 -14.19 7.08 1.65
N GLN A 282 -14.92 8.15 1.92
CA GLN A 282 -16.25 8.04 2.51
C GLN A 282 -17.18 7.28 1.55
N ILE A 283 -17.97 6.35 2.10
CA ILE A 283 -18.96 5.56 1.35
C ILE A 283 -20.32 5.80 2.00
N GLU A 284 -21.30 6.23 1.20
CA GLU A 284 -22.66 6.46 1.69
C GLU A 284 -23.47 5.16 1.76
N GLU A 285 -24.49 5.12 2.61
CA GLU A 285 -25.39 3.97 2.69
C GLU A 285 -26.07 3.72 1.33
N GLY A 286 -26.07 2.47 0.87
CA GLY A 286 -26.61 2.08 -0.42
C GLY A 286 -25.66 2.28 -1.61
N GLU A 287 -24.52 2.96 -1.43
CA GLU A 287 -23.48 3.06 -2.47
C GLU A 287 -22.87 1.67 -2.75
N GLU A 288 -22.58 1.39 -4.02
CA GLU A 288 -21.85 0.16 -4.39
C GLU A 288 -20.40 0.24 -3.92
N ILE A 289 -19.93 -0.82 -3.28
CA ILE A 289 -18.54 -1.00 -2.87
C ILE A 289 -17.80 -1.62 -4.05
N ALA A 290 -16.82 -0.90 -4.58
CA ALA A 290 -16.07 -1.30 -5.76
C ALA A 290 -14.55 -1.20 -5.53
N ILE A 291 -13.83 -2.15 -6.11
CA ILE A 291 -12.38 -2.30 -6.00
C ILE A 291 -11.72 -2.24 -7.39
N PRO A 292 -10.43 -1.92 -7.47
CA PRO A 292 -9.72 -1.96 -8.74
C PRO A 292 -9.32 -3.40 -9.10
N TYR A 293 -9.61 -3.84 -10.33
CA TYR A 293 -9.18 -5.15 -10.85
C TYR A 293 -7.83 -5.05 -11.58
N CYS A 294 -7.48 -3.84 -12.00
CA CYS A 294 -6.23 -3.48 -12.65
C CYS A 294 -5.65 -2.23 -11.99
N ASP A 295 -4.40 -1.92 -12.31
CA ASP A 295 -3.82 -0.62 -11.96
C ASP A 295 -4.63 0.51 -12.59
N ILE A 296 -5.20 1.36 -11.74
CA ILE A 296 -6.06 2.47 -12.15
C ILE A 296 -5.28 3.58 -12.84
N MET A 297 -3.95 3.58 -12.79
CA MET A 297 -3.08 4.55 -13.46
C MET A 297 -2.79 4.21 -14.92
N LEU A 298 -3.08 2.98 -15.37
CA LEU A 298 -2.90 2.57 -16.76
C LEU A 298 -3.76 3.43 -17.71
N PRO A 299 -3.32 3.65 -18.97
CA PRO A 299 -4.18 4.22 -20.01
C PRO A 299 -5.44 3.40 -20.23
N HIS A 300 -6.51 4.04 -20.72
CA HIS A 300 -7.80 3.41 -20.97
C HIS A 300 -7.67 2.16 -21.83
N GLU A 301 -6.86 2.21 -22.88
CA GLU A 301 -6.67 1.12 -23.84
C GLU A 301 -6.13 -0.14 -23.17
N GLU A 302 -5.21 0.02 -22.22
CA GLU A 302 -4.64 -1.09 -21.44
C GLU A 302 -5.65 -1.64 -20.41
N ARG A 303 -6.41 -0.75 -19.74
CA ARG A 303 -7.48 -1.17 -18.82
C ARG A 303 -8.60 -1.92 -19.55
N ASP A 304 -9.04 -1.40 -20.68
CA ASP A 304 -10.07 -1.99 -21.54
C ASP A 304 -9.61 -3.36 -22.10
N GLU A 305 -8.34 -3.49 -22.48
CA GLU A 305 -7.81 -4.78 -22.88
C GLU A 305 -7.90 -5.80 -21.74
N ILE A 306 -7.65 -5.42 -20.49
CA ILE A 306 -7.81 -6.30 -19.34
C ILE A 306 -9.27 -6.74 -19.19
N PHE A 307 -10.24 -5.82 -19.24
CA PHE A 307 -11.66 -6.12 -19.03
C PHE A 307 -12.26 -6.99 -20.15
N ARG A 308 -11.76 -6.85 -21.39
CA ARG A 308 -12.15 -7.73 -22.50
C ARG A 308 -11.89 -9.21 -22.23
N ASN A 309 -10.90 -9.57 -21.40
CA ASN A 309 -10.66 -10.98 -21.02
C ASN A 309 -11.54 -11.46 -19.88
N PHE A 310 -12.09 -10.54 -19.10
CA PHE A 310 -13.15 -10.83 -18.15
C PHE A 310 -14.55 -10.77 -18.80
N HIS A 311 -14.59 -10.50 -20.11
CA HIS A 311 -15.81 -10.39 -20.92
C HIS A 311 -16.80 -9.34 -20.39
N PHE A 312 -16.30 -8.20 -19.89
CA PHE A 312 -17.13 -7.05 -19.53
C PHE A 312 -16.53 -5.72 -20.02
N GLU A 313 -17.38 -4.68 -20.09
CA GLU A 313 -17.00 -3.30 -20.36
C GLU A 313 -17.18 -2.47 -19.08
N CYS A 314 -16.17 -1.67 -18.71
CA CYS A 314 -16.25 -0.82 -17.53
C CYS A 314 -16.98 0.48 -17.87
N VAL A 315 -18.13 0.73 -17.24
CA VAL A 315 -18.97 1.91 -17.49
C VAL A 315 -18.79 3.05 -16.49
N CYS A 316 -17.73 3.01 -15.66
CA CYS A 316 -17.47 4.06 -14.68
C CYS A 316 -17.15 5.40 -15.36
N GLN A 317 -17.27 6.51 -14.62
CA GLN A 317 -17.04 7.87 -15.16
C GLN A 317 -15.68 8.03 -15.88
N SER A 318 -14.62 7.37 -15.41
CA SER A 318 -13.30 7.41 -16.06
C SER A 318 -13.23 6.64 -17.38
N CYS A 319 -14.17 5.75 -17.68
CA CYS A 319 -14.23 5.02 -18.94
C CYS A 319 -15.28 5.61 -19.91
N GLN A 320 -16.22 6.43 -19.41
CA GLN A 320 -17.16 7.16 -20.26
C GLN A 320 -16.50 8.28 -21.09
N ASP A 321 -15.38 8.85 -20.61
CA ASP A 321 -14.54 9.78 -21.37
C ASP A 321 -13.06 9.34 -21.34
N PRO A 322 -12.67 8.38 -22.20
CA PRO A 322 -11.30 7.85 -22.25
C PRO A 322 -10.24 8.92 -22.51
N ALA A 323 -10.54 9.93 -23.33
CA ALA A 323 -9.57 10.95 -23.73
C ALA A 323 -9.22 11.87 -22.56
N ALA A 324 -10.23 12.39 -21.85
CA ALA A 324 -10.01 13.19 -20.65
C ALA A 324 -9.31 12.38 -19.55
N SER A 325 -9.77 11.15 -19.35
CA SER A 325 -9.24 10.17 -18.39
C SER A 325 -7.75 9.87 -18.60
N ASN A 326 -7.32 9.69 -19.86
CA ASN A 326 -5.92 9.50 -20.24
C ASN A 326 -5.09 10.77 -20.07
N ALA A 327 -5.62 11.92 -20.50
CA ALA A 327 -4.94 13.20 -20.37
C ALA A 327 -4.61 13.49 -18.89
N ILE A 328 -5.58 13.31 -17.99
CA ILE A 328 -5.39 13.49 -16.54
C ILE A 328 -4.32 12.54 -16.00
N ARG A 329 -4.43 11.23 -16.25
CA ARG A 329 -3.46 10.23 -15.76
C ARG A 329 -2.03 10.53 -16.21
N SER A 330 -1.86 11.03 -17.43
CA SER A 330 -0.54 11.39 -17.96
C SER A 330 0.13 12.55 -17.22
N THR A 331 -0.65 13.39 -16.51
CA THR A 331 -0.12 14.49 -15.69
C THR A 331 0.25 14.07 -14.27
N ILE A 332 -0.17 12.87 -13.85
CA ILE A 332 0.09 12.35 -12.51
C ILE A 332 1.44 11.66 -12.48
N THR A 333 2.34 12.13 -11.62
CA THR A 333 3.73 11.67 -11.58
C THR A 333 4.22 11.50 -10.16
N SER A 334 5.07 10.50 -9.92
CA SER A 334 5.71 10.29 -8.61
C SER A 334 6.45 11.55 -8.15
N PRO A 335 6.32 11.95 -6.86
CA PRO A 335 7.03 13.11 -6.33
C PRO A 335 8.54 12.90 -6.18
N SER A 336 9.05 11.67 -6.36
CA SER A 336 10.44 11.29 -6.10
C SER A 336 11.47 12.20 -6.79
N ALA A 337 11.25 12.53 -8.06
CA ALA A 337 12.17 13.37 -8.83
C ALA A 337 12.18 14.81 -8.29
N ILE A 338 11.01 15.36 -8.00
CA ILE A 338 10.87 16.73 -7.50
C ILE A 338 11.40 16.86 -6.07
N PHE A 339 11.22 15.80 -5.27
CA PHE A 339 11.68 15.74 -3.89
C PHE A 339 13.20 15.78 -3.85
N LYS A 340 13.85 14.96 -4.69
CA LYS A 340 15.29 14.97 -4.87
C LYS A 340 15.79 16.35 -5.32
N GLN A 341 15.16 16.93 -6.35
CA GLN A 341 15.51 18.28 -6.81
C GLN A 341 15.46 19.31 -5.68
N TRP A 342 14.43 19.27 -4.84
CA TRP A 342 14.26 20.17 -3.70
C TRP A 342 15.25 19.97 -2.55
N LEU A 343 15.72 18.74 -2.34
CA LEU A 343 16.81 18.46 -1.40
C LEU A 343 18.14 19.02 -1.90
N ASP A 344 18.40 18.89 -3.20
CA ASP A 344 19.64 19.28 -3.87
C ASP A 344 19.73 20.81 -4.08
N ASP A 345 18.65 21.45 -4.54
CA ASP A 345 18.58 22.88 -4.80
C ASP A 345 17.98 23.66 -3.62
N ARG A 346 18.84 24.37 -2.90
CA ARG A 346 18.45 25.19 -1.73
C ARG A 346 17.87 26.54 -2.09
N SER A 347 17.86 26.93 -3.36
CA SER A 347 17.17 28.14 -3.83
C SER A 347 15.65 27.92 -3.91
N LEU A 348 15.20 26.66 -4.02
CA LEU A 348 13.80 26.34 -4.10
C LEU A 348 13.06 26.64 -2.77
N PRO A 349 11.81 27.14 -2.84
CA PRO A 349 10.99 27.45 -1.68
C PRO A 349 10.82 26.27 -0.71
N GLY A 350 10.57 26.57 0.56
CA GLY A 350 10.32 25.56 1.59
C GLY A 350 9.15 24.63 1.26
N ASP A 351 8.15 25.16 0.58
CA ASP A 351 6.90 24.49 0.24
C ASP A 351 6.85 23.95 -1.20
N TYR A 352 7.98 23.91 -1.92
CA TYR A 352 8.03 23.51 -3.33
C TYR A 352 7.41 22.12 -3.59
N VAL A 353 7.84 21.11 -2.84
CA VAL A 353 7.29 19.75 -2.93
C VAL A 353 5.84 19.71 -2.45
N ILE A 354 5.55 20.44 -1.37
CA ILE A 354 4.23 20.47 -0.74
C ILE A 354 3.18 20.99 -1.74
N ARG A 355 3.43 22.13 -2.40
CA ARG A 355 2.52 22.70 -3.41
C ARG A 355 2.28 21.77 -4.58
N HIS A 356 3.34 21.14 -5.10
CA HIS A 356 3.19 20.19 -6.20
C HIS A 356 2.37 18.96 -5.77
N SER A 357 2.72 18.35 -4.65
CA SER A 357 2.00 17.16 -4.15
C SER A 357 0.54 17.45 -3.80
N LEU A 358 0.23 18.63 -3.26
CA LEU A 358 -1.15 19.04 -2.99
C LEU A 358 -1.97 19.18 -4.29
N SER A 359 -1.39 19.75 -5.33
CA SER A 359 -2.05 19.87 -6.64
C SER A 359 -2.31 18.49 -7.28
N GLN A 360 -1.37 17.56 -7.13
CA GLN A 360 -1.51 16.18 -7.61
C GLN A 360 -2.58 15.42 -6.81
N ILE A 361 -2.60 15.57 -5.48
CA ILE A 361 -3.63 15.02 -4.59
C ILE A 361 -5.02 15.54 -4.95
N ASP A 362 -5.18 16.85 -5.12
CA ASP A 362 -6.46 17.45 -5.51
C ASP A 362 -6.99 16.86 -6.83
N THR A 363 -6.10 16.66 -7.82
CA THR A 363 -6.45 15.99 -9.07
C THR A 363 -6.88 14.55 -8.84
N MET A 364 -6.11 13.77 -8.06
CA MET A 364 -6.43 12.36 -7.75
C MET A 364 -7.75 12.22 -6.98
N LEU A 365 -8.05 13.11 -6.03
CA LEU A 365 -9.30 13.09 -5.26
C LEU A 365 -10.52 13.37 -6.16
N ARG A 366 -10.44 14.38 -7.03
CA ARG A 366 -11.51 14.66 -8.00
C ARG A 366 -11.73 13.50 -8.96
N GLU A 367 -10.71 12.68 -9.17
CA GLU A 367 -10.72 11.59 -10.13
C GLU A 367 -10.91 10.20 -9.49
N GLY A 368 -11.12 10.15 -8.18
CA GLY A 368 -11.35 8.89 -7.46
C GLY A 368 -10.15 7.94 -7.49
N MET A 369 -8.93 8.48 -7.46
CA MET A 369 -7.67 7.74 -7.57
C MET A 369 -6.94 7.53 -6.22
N GLU A 370 -7.67 7.62 -5.10
CA GLU A 370 -7.11 7.47 -3.74
C GLU A 370 -6.52 6.07 -3.51
N GLY A 371 -6.95 5.08 -4.30
CA GLY A 371 -6.41 3.72 -4.27
C GLY A 371 -5.08 3.53 -4.99
N SER A 372 -4.53 4.57 -5.62
CA SER A 372 -3.25 4.49 -6.35
C SER A 372 -2.03 4.54 -5.40
N ALA A 373 -0.95 3.86 -5.78
CA ALA A 373 0.33 4.00 -5.08
C ALA A 373 0.85 5.44 -5.12
N VAL A 374 0.64 6.16 -6.23
CA VAL A 374 1.12 7.55 -6.37
C VAL A 374 0.43 8.49 -5.37
N TYR A 375 -0.83 8.23 -5.00
CA TYR A 375 -1.53 8.99 -3.95
C TYR A 375 -0.78 8.93 -2.61
N GLY A 376 -0.43 7.73 -2.15
CA GLY A 376 0.33 7.59 -0.90
C GLY A 376 1.75 8.14 -1.00
N GLU A 377 2.41 8.07 -2.16
CA GLU A 377 3.74 8.68 -2.37
C GLU A 377 3.68 10.21 -2.16
N HIS A 378 2.61 10.87 -2.64
CA HIS A 378 2.43 12.31 -2.41
C HIS A 378 2.13 12.65 -0.95
N LEU A 379 1.33 11.84 -0.24
CA LEU A 379 1.12 11.98 1.20
C LEU A 379 2.45 11.89 1.97
N GLN A 380 3.26 10.88 1.64
CA GLN A 380 4.59 10.71 2.23
C GLN A 380 5.51 11.88 1.90
N ALA A 381 5.56 12.33 0.65
CA ALA A 381 6.39 13.47 0.25
C ALA A 381 6.02 14.75 1.02
N ILE A 382 4.75 14.98 1.33
CA ILE A 382 4.33 16.13 2.13
C ILE A 382 4.78 15.97 3.59
N MET A 383 4.52 14.81 4.20
CA MET A 383 4.97 14.48 5.56
C MET A 383 6.48 14.68 5.71
N GLU A 384 7.28 14.06 4.82
CA GLU A 384 8.74 14.15 4.83
C GLU A 384 9.26 15.57 4.56
N SER A 385 8.51 16.37 3.79
CA SER A 385 8.84 17.78 3.59
C SER A 385 8.71 18.57 4.89
N TYR A 386 7.66 18.36 5.68
CA TYR A 386 7.51 18.99 7.00
C TYR A 386 8.57 18.51 8.00
N ILE A 387 8.92 17.22 7.99
CA ILE A 387 10.07 16.69 8.75
C ILE A 387 11.36 17.42 8.36
N CYS A 388 11.64 17.60 7.06
CA CYS A 388 12.80 18.35 6.58
C CYS A 388 12.80 19.82 7.04
N LEU A 389 11.63 20.44 7.12
CA LEU A 389 11.47 21.85 7.51
C LEU A 389 11.56 22.05 9.03
N GLY A 390 11.31 21.00 9.81
CA GLY A 390 11.31 21.02 11.26
C GLY A 390 9.94 21.26 11.87
N ASP A 391 8.88 21.07 11.09
CA ASP A 391 7.50 21.26 11.54
C ASP A 391 6.90 19.91 11.92
N SER A 392 7.07 19.53 13.19
CA SER A 392 6.59 18.24 13.69
C SER A 392 5.07 18.14 13.75
N GLY A 393 4.37 19.27 13.96
CA GLY A 393 2.91 19.29 14.03
C GLY A 393 2.29 18.97 12.68
N LEU A 394 2.71 19.67 11.63
CA LEU A 394 2.23 19.37 10.28
C LEU A 394 2.73 18.01 9.78
N ALA A 395 3.95 17.60 10.13
CA ALA A 395 4.41 16.24 9.83
C ALA A 395 3.49 15.17 10.42
N SER A 396 3.06 15.30 11.67
CA SER A 396 2.13 14.35 12.33
C SER A 396 0.76 14.31 11.66
N ILE A 397 0.18 15.47 11.33
CA ILE A 397 -1.11 15.54 10.63
C ILE A 397 -1.05 14.80 9.28
N TRP A 398 0.01 15.01 8.50
CA TRP A 398 0.20 14.31 7.23
C TRP A 398 0.57 12.84 7.42
N GLY A 399 1.27 12.51 8.49
CA GLY A 399 1.55 11.16 8.93
C GLY A 399 0.29 10.35 9.24
N VAL A 400 -0.69 10.93 9.92
CA VAL A 400 -2.00 10.29 10.14
C VAL A 400 -2.73 10.03 8.81
N LYS A 401 -2.68 10.99 7.87
CA LYS A 401 -3.29 10.80 6.54
C LYS A 401 -2.63 9.66 5.76
N LEU A 402 -1.29 9.63 5.75
CA LEU A 402 -0.52 8.54 5.15
C LEU A 402 -0.82 7.20 5.84
N GLY A 403 -0.84 7.19 7.17
CA GLY A 403 -1.16 6.02 7.98
C GLY A 403 -2.54 5.43 7.66
N ARG A 404 -3.56 6.27 7.46
CA ARG A 404 -4.91 5.84 7.04
C ARG A 404 -4.91 5.24 5.63
N ALA A 405 -4.20 5.86 4.68
CA ALA A 405 -4.06 5.33 3.32
C ALA A 405 -3.31 3.98 3.31
N LEU A 406 -2.26 3.85 4.14
CA LEU A 406 -1.52 2.60 4.33
C LEU A 406 -2.36 1.52 5.02
N LEU A 407 -3.16 1.87 6.01
CA LEU A 407 -4.10 0.94 6.64
C LEU A 407 -5.13 0.43 5.64
N ALA A 408 -5.71 1.31 4.82
CA ALA A 408 -6.71 0.92 3.83
C ALA A 408 -6.11 0.03 2.72
N SER A 409 -4.88 0.30 2.29
CA SER A 409 -4.20 -0.49 1.26
C SER A 409 -3.60 -1.79 1.80
N ALA A 410 -2.86 -1.77 2.90
CA ALA A 410 -2.09 -2.92 3.39
C ALA A 410 -2.75 -3.67 4.57
N GLY A 411 -3.79 -3.11 5.20
CA GLY A 411 -4.41 -3.70 6.40
C GLY A 411 -3.55 -3.65 7.67
N ASP A 412 -2.40 -2.97 7.63
CA ASP A 412 -1.45 -2.89 8.74
C ASP A 412 -1.66 -1.64 9.59
N THR A 413 -2.10 -1.84 10.84
CA THR A 413 -2.33 -0.77 11.82
C THR A 413 -1.03 -0.17 12.36
N LYS A 414 0.10 -0.88 12.31
CA LYS A 414 1.40 -0.40 12.83
C LYS A 414 1.87 0.85 12.09
N ASN A 415 1.61 0.92 10.78
CA ASN A 415 1.97 2.10 9.99
C ASN A 415 1.15 3.34 10.40
N LEU A 416 -0.10 3.17 10.83
CA LEU A 416 -0.90 4.31 11.30
C LEU A 416 -0.29 4.93 12.56
N GLU A 417 0.06 4.10 13.53
CA GLU A 417 0.70 4.53 14.78
C GLU A 417 2.08 5.16 14.48
N LEU A 418 2.93 4.45 13.74
CA LEU A 418 4.30 4.86 13.42
C LEU A 418 4.36 6.19 12.66
N MET A 419 3.48 6.40 11.68
CA MET A 419 3.51 7.61 10.86
C MET A 419 3.04 8.84 11.64
N SER A 420 2.23 8.66 12.69
CA SER A 420 1.73 9.76 13.53
C SER A 420 2.69 10.18 14.66
N ASP A 421 3.67 9.34 15.00
CA ASP A 421 4.58 9.56 16.14
C ASP A 421 5.65 10.64 15.85
N VAL A 422 5.45 11.79 16.50
CA VAL A 422 6.34 12.95 16.42
C VAL A 422 7.76 12.65 16.92
N HIS A 423 7.92 11.76 17.90
CA HIS A 423 9.21 11.48 18.52
C HIS A 423 10.19 10.81 17.55
N LEU A 424 9.67 10.06 16.57
CA LEU A 424 10.45 9.38 15.54
C LEU A 424 10.97 10.30 14.43
N TYR A 425 10.46 11.53 14.33
CA TYR A 425 10.88 12.43 13.25
C TYR A 425 12.32 12.93 13.38
N SER A 426 12.82 13.06 14.62
CA SER A 426 14.21 13.52 14.86
C SER A 426 15.28 12.50 14.42
N SER A 427 14.93 11.21 14.42
CA SER A 427 15.76 10.11 13.91
C SER A 427 15.52 9.82 12.43
N HIS A 428 14.43 10.34 11.84
CA HIS A 428 14.08 10.16 10.42
C HIS A 428 15.16 10.70 9.47
N GLN A 429 15.43 9.99 8.37
CA GLN A 429 16.47 10.38 7.40
C GLN A 429 16.20 11.77 6.78
N ALA A 430 14.93 12.07 6.47
CA ALA A 430 14.53 13.37 5.93
C ALA A 430 14.92 14.54 6.84
N TRP A 431 14.76 14.39 8.16
CA TRP A 431 15.18 15.39 9.14
C TRP A 431 16.68 15.72 8.99
N GLN A 432 17.49 14.67 8.87
CA GLN A 432 18.94 14.79 8.73
C GLN A 432 19.35 15.47 7.42
N SER A 433 18.64 15.20 6.32
CA SER A 433 18.96 15.70 4.97
C SER A 433 18.86 17.23 4.85
N ARG A 434 17.87 17.87 5.50
CA ARG A 434 17.69 19.33 5.41
C ARG A 434 18.18 20.09 6.65
N MET A 435 18.15 19.50 7.87
CA MET A 435 18.60 20.15 9.11
C MET A 435 20.11 20.11 9.38
N LYS A 436 20.83 19.01 9.09
CA LYS A 436 22.29 18.92 9.38
C LYS A 436 23.15 19.87 8.54
N ASN A 437 22.62 20.46 7.47
CA ASN A 437 23.32 21.50 6.69
C ASN A 437 23.06 22.93 7.18
N LYS A 438 22.01 23.19 8.00
CA LYS A 438 21.85 24.48 8.72
C LYS A 438 22.98 24.67 9.75
N SER A 439 23.40 23.60 10.43
CA SER A 439 24.50 23.65 11.42
C SER A 439 25.89 23.85 10.78
N LYS A 440 26.13 23.35 9.55
CA LYS A 440 27.35 23.66 8.78
C LYS A 440 27.44 25.13 8.37
N LYS A 441 26.31 25.78 8.00
CA LYS A 441 26.26 27.23 7.73
C LYS A 441 26.39 28.08 9.01
N LYS A 442 25.78 27.68 10.14
CA LYS A 442 26.03 28.35 11.44
C LYS A 442 27.51 28.25 11.88
N ARG A 443 28.19 27.12 11.64
CA ARG A 443 29.65 26.98 11.90
C ARG A 443 30.52 27.78 10.93
N LYS A 444 30.17 27.87 9.64
CA LYS A 444 30.89 28.73 8.67
C LYS A 444 30.64 30.23 8.91
N GLY A 445 29.41 30.63 9.27
CA GLY A 445 29.05 32.01 9.59
C GLY A 445 29.62 32.52 10.92
N LYS A 446 29.75 31.66 11.94
CA LYS A 446 30.51 31.99 13.16
C LYS A 446 32.02 32.10 12.89
N LYS A 447 32.58 31.26 12.02
CA LYS A 447 33.99 31.39 11.60
C LYS A 447 34.26 32.68 10.82
N SER A 448 33.35 33.12 9.94
CA SER A 448 33.53 34.37 9.20
C SER A 448 33.28 35.63 10.05
N LYS A 449 32.34 35.61 11.01
CA LYS A 449 32.20 36.70 11.99
C LYS A 449 33.41 36.80 12.94
N GLY A 450 33.89 35.67 13.47
CA GLY A 450 35.08 35.64 14.33
C GLY A 450 36.42 35.89 13.62
N GLN A 451 36.43 35.99 12.27
CA GLN A 451 37.56 36.49 11.49
C GLN A 451 37.42 37.98 11.16
N LYS A 452 36.20 38.51 11.05
CA LYS A 452 35.95 39.94 10.84
C LYS A 452 36.15 40.77 12.12
N GLU A 453 35.78 40.24 13.28
CA GLU A 453 36.01 40.91 14.57
C GLU A 453 37.52 40.98 14.92
N ARG A 454 38.30 39.95 14.56
CA ARG A 454 39.77 39.96 14.74
C ARG A 454 40.55 40.90 13.80
N HIS A 455 39.90 41.43 12.77
CA HIS A 455 40.54 42.39 11.86
C HIS A 455 40.23 43.85 12.20
N ILE A 456 39.29 44.11 13.12
CA ILE A 456 38.92 45.47 13.54
C ILE A 456 39.73 45.91 14.78
N ASP A 457 40.23 44.96 15.58
CA ASP A 457 41.02 45.27 16.79
C ASP A 457 42.52 45.57 16.54
N ASN A 458 42.99 45.55 15.27
CA ASN A 458 44.42 45.71 14.95
C ASN A 458 44.76 47.01 14.18
N ALA A 459 43.87 47.99 14.18
CA ALA A 459 44.07 49.28 13.52
C ALA A 459 43.75 50.44 14.48
N SER A 460 44.43 50.50 15.62
CA SER A 460 44.40 51.63 16.56
C SER A 460 45.62 51.61 17.50
N ALA A 461 46.81 51.93 16.98
CA ALA A 461 47.96 52.34 17.79
C ALA A 461 49.02 52.99 16.87
N GLU A 462 48.79 54.26 16.52
CA GLU A 462 49.85 55.16 16.05
C GLU A 462 50.48 55.89 17.24
N ASP A 463 51.80 56.05 17.14
CA ASP A 463 52.62 57.21 17.53
C ASP A 463 52.87 57.60 19.00
N GLY A 464 54.17 57.69 19.31
CA GLY A 464 54.78 58.77 20.09
C GLY A 464 55.52 58.38 21.37
N GLU A 465 56.87 58.46 21.37
CA GLU A 465 57.64 59.43 22.17
C GLU A 465 59.17 59.15 22.23
N VAL A 466 59.95 60.13 21.74
CA VAL A 466 61.09 60.84 22.35
C VAL A 466 62.27 60.09 23.03
N GLY A 467 63.43 60.07 22.35
CA GLY A 467 64.69 60.78 22.70
C GLY A 467 65.52 60.47 23.99
N ASN A 468 66.77 60.01 23.81
CA ASN A 468 68.03 60.50 24.42
C ASN A 468 69.23 59.61 23.93
N VAL A 469 70.27 60.12 23.26
CA VAL A 469 71.55 60.72 23.78
C VAL A 469 72.30 59.73 24.71
N SER A 470 73.54 59.25 24.50
CA SER A 470 74.85 59.85 24.11
C SER A 470 75.87 58.74 23.70
N GLU A 471 76.80 58.99 22.74
CA GLU A 471 78.30 59.06 22.86
C GLU A 471 78.99 57.88 23.61
N ASP A 472 80.09 57.24 23.17
CA ASP A 472 81.27 57.68 22.42
C ASP A 472 82.14 56.49 21.92
N GLU A 473 83.05 56.82 20.99
CA GLU A 473 84.23 56.10 20.41
C GLU A 473 84.05 54.98 19.37
#